data_AF-A0A6V8LGB2-F1
#
_entry.id   AF-A0A6V8LGB2-F1
#
_cell.length_a   1.000
_cell.length_b   1.000
_cell.length_c   1.000
_cell.angle_alpha   90.00
_cell.angle_beta   90.00
_cell.angle_gamma   90.00
#
_symmetry.space_group_name_H-M   'P 1'
#
loop_
_entity.id
_entity.type
_entity.pdbx_description
1 polymer ?
#
loop_
_entity_poly.entity_id
_entity_poly.type
_entity_poly.pdbx_seq_one_letter_code
_entity_poly.pdbx_strand_id
1 'polypeptide(L)'
;MRDEDTGCFGAIAGLAVIAVCVAAAFGKLPLWIWVIVGIGGAIYVIFLAVSAYHLVPYGVRRWIGRNIRKISSAVGARRQARGTDMDRRARSVGMDDWSRLSQRGPDARHEALSEGVPDHLRGPLAHWLECQFLAIAIGRSGSEEKALRIATRARVDLNGDKFHYSEKWAKYTNALIDAAGKAQPTVLLDIIDAALFDRVHQPTHPMTPDQPGHPEQLDEILRDGNSVYRVRRPDCAGLERRVDETVASAVRHAADSGPGQHLKASWDAAYALHPNASVAYAEAVKAVEEVLVPLVLPGENKATLGGVLGKWKTTANQWELAIADGDANPASIDPLVSLTRLLWQGHRDRHAGTPTAVDVTPEAARMAMHAAATIVQWTVEGGLRQRRVVPPPRSSQQVQVRGRGGPRRSLS
;
A
#
# COMPACT_ATOMS: atom_id res chain seq x y z
N MET A 1 31.56 41.26 25.91
CA MET A 1 32.04 42.41 25.11
C MET A 1 33.56 42.29 25.00
N ARG A 2 34.05 41.55 23.99
CA ARG A 2 35.36 41.67 23.33
C ARG A 2 35.54 40.51 22.32
N ASP A 3 35.85 40.91 21.09
CA ASP A 3 36.67 40.25 20.06
C ASP A 3 36.44 38.78 19.65
N GLU A 4 35.48 38.53 18.75
CA GLU A 4 35.53 37.35 17.84
C GLU A 4 35.16 37.64 16.36
N ASP A 5 34.77 38.87 15.97
CA ASP A 5 34.18 39.12 14.63
C ASP A 5 35.16 39.57 13.53
N THR A 6 36.45 39.74 13.81
CA THR A 6 37.43 40.23 12.81
C THR A 6 38.00 39.13 11.88
N GLY A 7 37.77 37.85 12.18
CA GLY A 7 38.30 36.72 11.37
C GLY A 7 37.50 36.40 10.09
N CYS A 8 36.19 36.66 10.06
CA CYS A 8 35.33 36.26 8.94
C CYS A 8 35.41 37.20 7.73
N PHE A 9 35.76 38.48 7.93
CA PHE A 9 35.83 39.46 6.84
C PHE A 9 37.06 39.26 5.93
N GLY A 10 38.18 38.76 6.47
CA GLY A 10 39.40 38.52 5.69
C GLY A 10 39.28 37.37 4.68
N ALA A 11 38.55 36.30 5.03
CA ALA A 11 38.37 35.14 4.15
C ALA A 11 37.44 35.42 2.97
N ILE A 12 36.41 36.26 3.18
CA ILE A 12 35.45 36.64 2.13
C ILE A 12 36.09 37.63 1.14
N ALA A 13 36.91 38.57 1.64
CA ALA A 13 37.68 39.48 0.78
C ALA A 13 38.72 38.75 -0.08
N GLY A 14 39.39 37.72 0.47
CA GLY A 14 40.35 36.90 -0.28
C GLY A 14 39.72 36.10 -1.43
N LEU A 15 38.51 35.55 -1.23
CA LEU A 15 37.80 34.80 -2.27
C LEU A 15 37.29 35.71 -3.41
N ALA A 16 36.88 36.94 -3.10
CA ALA A 16 36.47 37.91 -4.12
C ALA A 16 37.64 38.36 -5.01
N VAL A 17 38.84 38.54 -4.45
CA VAL A 17 40.05 38.89 -5.21
C VAL A 17 40.49 37.74 -6.12
N ILE A 18 40.40 36.48 -5.66
CA ILE A 18 40.72 35.31 -6.49
C ILE A 18 39.71 35.18 -7.65
N ALA A 19 38.41 35.41 -7.40
CA ALA A 19 37.39 35.37 -8.44
C ALA A 19 37.58 36.45 -9.52
N VAL A 20 37.98 37.66 -9.12
CA VAL A 20 38.26 38.76 -10.06
C VAL A 20 39.55 38.52 -10.87
N CYS A 21 40.60 37.95 -10.25
CA CYS A 21 41.83 37.58 -10.95
C CYS A 21 41.62 36.42 -11.95
N VAL A 22 40.77 35.44 -11.61
CA VAL A 22 40.41 34.34 -12.53
C VAL A 22 39.50 34.85 -13.65
N ALA A 23 38.60 35.79 -13.40
CA ALA A 23 37.79 36.40 -14.47
C ALA A 23 38.64 37.22 -15.46
N ALA A 24 39.67 37.93 -14.97
CA ALA A 24 40.55 38.75 -15.80
C ALA A 24 41.54 37.90 -16.65
N ALA A 25 41.97 36.74 -16.15
CA ALA A 25 42.92 35.87 -16.85
C ALA A 25 42.28 35.05 -17.99
N PHE A 26 40.95 34.86 -18.00
CA PHE A 26 40.26 33.93 -18.92
C PHE A 26 39.37 34.62 -19.97
N GLY A 27 39.45 35.94 -20.11
CA GLY A 27 38.58 36.77 -20.96
C GLY A 27 38.69 36.59 -22.49
N LYS A 28 39.34 35.54 -23.00
CA LYS A 28 39.49 35.28 -24.46
C LYS A 28 39.29 33.81 -24.87
N LEU A 29 38.60 32.99 -24.08
CA LEU A 29 38.36 31.59 -24.43
C LEU A 29 36.96 31.35 -25.03
N PRO A 30 36.85 30.45 -26.03
CA PRO A 30 35.60 30.15 -26.72
C PRO A 30 34.56 29.47 -25.81
N LEU A 31 33.27 29.73 -26.09
CA LEU A 31 32.10 29.40 -25.25
C LEU A 31 31.98 27.91 -24.85
N TRP A 32 32.54 26.98 -25.63
CA TRP A 32 32.47 25.55 -25.34
C TRP A 32 33.38 25.12 -24.17
N ILE A 33 34.47 25.86 -23.93
CA ILE A 33 35.33 25.65 -22.75
C ILE A 33 34.56 26.02 -21.47
N TRP A 34 33.65 27.00 -21.52
CA TRP A 34 32.78 27.33 -20.39
C TRP A 34 31.76 26.25 -20.05
N VAL A 35 31.35 25.40 -21.01
CA VAL A 35 30.45 24.27 -20.75
C VAL A 35 31.20 23.12 -20.06
N ILE A 36 32.43 22.84 -20.50
CA ILE A 36 33.28 21.80 -19.89
C ILE A 36 33.78 22.24 -18.51
N VAL A 37 34.19 23.51 -18.36
CA VAL A 37 34.56 24.12 -17.07
C VAL A 37 33.33 24.31 -16.18
N GLY A 38 32.12 24.47 -16.73
CA GLY A 38 30.89 24.54 -15.95
C GLY A 38 30.51 23.21 -15.29
N ILE A 39 30.65 22.10 -16.01
CA ILE A 39 30.36 20.75 -15.48
C ILE A 39 31.52 20.25 -14.59
N GLY A 40 32.76 20.40 -15.06
CA GLY A 40 33.95 20.06 -14.28
C GLY A 40 34.13 20.96 -13.05
N GLY A 41 33.79 22.24 -13.16
CA GLY A 41 33.81 23.21 -12.07
C GLY A 41 32.68 23.01 -11.07
N ALA A 42 31.48 22.59 -11.49
CA ALA A 42 30.44 22.19 -10.56
C ALA A 42 30.85 20.95 -9.75
N ILE A 43 31.47 19.95 -10.39
CA ILE A 43 32.01 18.76 -9.71
C ILE A 43 33.16 19.15 -8.78
N TYR A 44 34.07 20.03 -9.19
CA TYR A 44 35.19 20.50 -8.38
C TYR A 44 34.75 21.38 -7.20
N VAL A 45 33.71 22.20 -7.37
CA VAL A 45 33.08 22.99 -6.30
C VAL A 45 32.32 22.09 -5.32
N ILE A 46 31.67 21.01 -5.79
CA ILE A 46 31.08 19.99 -4.91
C ILE A 46 32.18 19.25 -4.16
N PHE A 47 33.30 18.90 -4.82
CA PHE A 47 34.44 18.24 -4.17
C PHE A 47 35.11 19.14 -3.13
N LEU A 48 35.33 20.42 -3.44
CA LEU A 48 35.82 21.43 -2.51
C LEU A 48 34.81 21.71 -1.37
N ALA A 49 33.51 21.71 -1.65
CA ALA A 49 32.47 21.87 -0.64
C ALA A 49 32.40 20.66 0.30
N VAL A 50 32.68 19.45 -0.19
CA VAL A 50 32.77 18.21 0.59
C VAL A 50 34.09 18.15 1.37
N SER A 51 35.22 18.55 0.80
CA SER A 51 36.50 18.66 1.52
C SER A 51 36.49 19.77 2.58
N ALA A 52 35.83 20.90 2.32
CA ALA A 52 35.63 21.98 3.27
C ALA A 52 34.50 21.67 4.29
N TYR A 53 33.64 20.68 4.02
CA TYR A 53 32.54 20.30 4.91
C TYR A 53 33.06 20.01 6.31
N HIS A 54 34.23 19.37 6.44
CA HIS A 54 34.87 19.05 7.72
C HIS A 54 35.41 20.25 8.51
N LEU A 55 35.60 21.40 7.87
CA LEU A 55 36.12 22.64 8.47
C LEU A 55 35.02 23.64 8.86
N VAL A 56 33.76 23.40 8.45
CA VAL A 56 32.63 24.30 8.74
C VAL A 56 32.04 24.03 10.13
N PRO A 57 31.83 25.07 10.97
CA PRO A 57 31.21 24.94 12.29
C PRO A 57 29.83 24.29 12.24
N TYR A 58 29.49 23.48 13.24
CA TYR A 58 28.28 22.66 13.30
C TYR A 58 26.97 23.45 13.06
N GLY A 59 26.90 24.71 13.50
CA GLY A 59 25.74 25.59 13.31
C GLY A 59 25.44 25.90 11.83
N VAL A 60 26.48 26.08 11.01
CA VAL A 60 26.35 26.39 9.58
C VAL A 60 25.97 25.13 8.80
N ARG A 61 26.50 23.95 9.17
CA ARG A 61 26.06 22.66 8.59
C ARG A 61 24.57 22.40 8.80
N ARG A 62 24.06 22.71 10.00
CA ARG A 62 22.62 22.55 10.34
C ARG A 62 21.73 23.55 9.60
N TRP A 63 22.24 24.73 9.23
CA TRP A 63 21.53 25.72 8.43
C TRP A 63 21.49 25.31 6.95
N ILE A 64 22.62 24.90 6.36
CA ILE A 64 22.71 24.40 4.98
C ILE A 64 21.80 23.18 4.79
N GLY A 65 21.86 22.20 5.70
CA GLY A 65 21.01 21.00 5.63
C GLY A 65 19.51 21.29 5.78
N ARG A 66 19.11 22.38 6.45
CA ARG A 66 17.70 22.81 6.50
C ARG A 66 17.25 23.46 5.19
N ASN A 67 18.10 24.28 4.57
CA ASN A 67 17.76 24.95 3.32
C ASN A 67 17.77 24.01 2.11
N ILE A 68 18.71 23.05 2.05
CA ILE A 68 18.70 22.01 1.01
C ILE A 68 17.42 21.17 1.09
N ARG A 69 16.97 20.81 2.31
CA ARG A 69 15.70 20.09 2.50
C ARG A 69 14.49 20.90 2.05
N LYS A 70 14.44 22.21 2.33
CA LYS A 70 13.36 23.10 1.88
C LYS A 70 13.33 23.27 0.35
N ILE A 71 14.49 23.35 -0.29
CA ILE A 71 14.60 23.47 -1.75
C ILE A 71 14.20 22.14 -2.41
N SER A 72 14.70 21.02 -1.90
CA SER A 72 14.33 19.68 -2.38
C SER A 72 12.83 19.41 -2.23
N SER A 73 12.22 19.78 -1.08
CA SER A 73 10.78 19.65 -0.89
C SER A 73 9.96 20.55 -1.81
N ALA A 74 10.42 21.79 -2.08
CA ALA A 74 9.73 22.72 -2.98
C ALA A 74 9.83 22.29 -4.46
N VAL A 75 10.97 21.72 -4.86
CA VAL A 75 11.17 21.15 -6.21
C VAL A 75 10.37 19.86 -6.37
N GLY A 76 10.34 19.00 -5.36
CA GLY A 76 9.51 17.80 -5.31
C GLY A 76 8.02 18.12 -5.41
N ALA A 77 7.52 19.10 -4.63
CA ALA A 77 6.12 19.51 -4.65
C ALA A 77 5.69 20.10 -6.01
N ARG A 78 6.55 20.90 -6.66
CA ARG A 78 6.26 21.44 -8.00
C ARG A 78 6.28 20.38 -9.09
N ARG A 79 7.12 19.34 -8.98
CA ARG A 79 7.13 18.20 -9.90
C ARG A 79 5.95 17.27 -9.70
N GLN A 80 5.57 17.01 -8.44
CA GLN A 80 4.40 16.20 -8.10
C GLN A 80 3.11 16.87 -8.61
N ALA A 81 2.97 18.19 -8.47
CA ALA A 81 1.85 18.94 -9.04
C ALA A 81 1.79 18.87 -10.58
N ARG A 82 2.93 18.79 -11.25
CA ARG A 82 3.04 18.66 -12.71
C ARG A 82 2.76 17.24 -13.20
N GLY A 83 3.20 16.23 -12.42
CA GLY A 83 2.87 14.82 -12.64
C GLY A 83 1.38 14.55 -12.48
N THR A 84 0.75 15.11 -11.45
CA THR A 84 -0.71 14.97 -11.24
C THR A 84 -1.55 15.63 -12.34
N ASP A 85 -1.05 16.68 -13.00
CA ASP A 85 -1.74 17.34 -14.11
C ASP A 85 -1.57 16.56 -15.43
N MET A 86 -0.38 15.98 -15.66
CA MET A 86 -0.13 15.07 -16.78
C MET A 86 -0.90 13.76 -16.64
N ASP A 87 -0.96 13.16 -15.44
CA ASP A 87 -1.77 11.96 -15.15
C ASP A 87 -3.27 12.22 -15.32
N ARG A 88 -3.73 13.43 -15.00
CA ARG A 88 -5.13 13.82 -15.17
C ARG A 88 -5.47 14.04 -16.66
N ARG A 89 -4.52 14.51 -17.46
CA ARG A 89 -4.65 14.58 -18.93
C ARG A 89 -4.51 13.22 -19.61
N ALA A 90 -3.59 12.36 -19.16
CA ALA A 90 -3.40 10.99 -19.64
C ALA A 90 -4.60 10.08 -19.32
N ARG A 91 -5.39 10.39 -18.28
CA ARG A 91 -6.70 9.76 -18.05
C ARG A 91 -7.83 10.32 -18.92
N SER A 92 -7.67 11.52 -19.49
CA SER A 92 -8.69 12.17 -20.35
C SER A 92 -8.57 11.83 -21.84
N VAL A 93 -7.38 11.38 -22.27
CA VAL A 93 -7.13 10.78 -23.58
C VAL A 93 -6.98 9.29 -23.28
N GLY A 94 -7.77 8.38 -23.85
CA GLY A 94 -7.79 6.94 -23.53
C GLY A 94 -6.48 6.18 -23.83
N MET A 95 -5.36 6.63 -23.26
CA MET A 95 -4.01 6.07 -23.40
C MET A 95 -3.84 4.84 -22.50
N ASP A 96 -4.76 4.64 -21.56
CA ASP A 96 -4.91 3.42 -20.76
C ASP A 96 -5.55 2.26 -21.54
N ASP A 97 -5.99 2.49 -22.78
CA ASP A 97 -6.71 1.52 -23.62
C ASP A 97 -5.88 1.09 -24.84
N TRP A 98 -4.54 1.13 -24.72
CA TRP A 98 -3.68 0.63 -25.77
C TRP A 98 -3.80 -0.90 -25.87
N SER A 99 -4.30 -1.38 -27.00
CA SER A 99 -4.28 -2.79 -27.39
C SER A 99 -3.36 -3.02 -28.59
N ARG A 100 -2.89 -4.25 -28.83
CA ARG A 100 -2.07 -4.56 -30.01
C ARG A 100 -2.90 -4.32 -31.27
N LEU A 101 -2.29 -3.85 -32.37
CA LEU A 101 -3.02 -3.58 -33.62
C LEU A 101 -3.79 -4.82 -34.12
N SER A 102 -3.23 -6.02 -33.94
CA SER A 102 -3.88 -7.30 -34.26
C SER A 102 -5.13 -7.61 -33.44
N GLN A 103 -5.36 -6.87 -32.35
CA GLN A 103 -6.49 -6.97 -31.43
C GLN A 103 -7.41 -5.74 -31.53
N ARG A 104 -7.23 -4.90 -32.53
CA ARG A 104 -8.13 -3.77 -32.81
C ARG A 104 -9.04 -4.15 -33.96
N GLY A 105 -10.14 -4.83 -33.66
CA GLY A 105 -11.12 -5.27 -34.65
C GLY A 105 -12.42 -5.74 -34.01
N PRO A 106 -13.52 -5.85 -34.78
CA PRO A 106 -14.81 -6.30 -34.25
C PRO A 106 -14.77 -7.73 -33.69
N ASP A 107 -13.84 -8.56 -34.17
CA ASP A 107 -13.62 -9.93 -33.70
C ASP A 107 -12.49 -10.05 -32.66
N ALA A 108 -12.01 -8.92 -32.13
CA ALA A 108 -10.93 -8.91 -31.15
C ALA A 108 -11.38 -9.57 -29.84
N ARG A 109 -10.83 -10.75 -29.58
CA ARG A 109 -10.99 -11.42 -28.29
C ARG A 109 -10.21 -10.64 -27.25
N HIS A 110 -10.83 -10.35 -26.11
CA HIS A 110 -10.10 -9.87 -24.94
C HIS A 110 -9.09 -10.95 -24.54
N GLU A 111 -7.80 -10.62 -24.64
CA GLU A 111 -6.74 -11.54 -24.26
C GLU A 111 -6.77 -11.68 -22.74
N ALA A 112 -6.94 -12.91 -22.25
CA ALA A 112 -6.87 -13.17 -20.82
C ALA A 112 -5.51 -12.71 -20.28
N LEU A 113 -5.52 -12.17 -19.06
CA LEU A 113 -4.30 -11.83 -18.35
C LEU A 113 -3.36 -13.05 -18.32
N SER A 114 -2.08 -12.82 -18.58
CA SER A 114 -1.05 -13.86 -18.65
C SER A 114 -0.62 -14.29 -17.25
N GLU A 115 -0.71 -15.59 -16.98
CA GLU A 115 -0.14 -16.22 -15.79
C GLU A 115 1.39 -16.27 -15.86
N GLY A 116 2.05 -16.11 -14.71
CA GLY A 116 3.51 -16.16 -14.62
C GLY A 116 4.22 -15.00 -15.34
N VAL A 117 5.29 -15.33 -16.08
CA VAL A 117 6.13 -14.37 -16.81
C VAL A 117 6.32 -14.85 -18.25
N PRO A 118 5.53 -14.36 -19.21
CA PRO A 118 5.75 -14.63 -20.63
C PRO A 118 7.08 -14.02 -21.12
N ASP A 119 7.62 -14.54 -22.22
CA ASP A 119 8.97 -14.20 -22.70
C ASP A 119 9.20 -12.70 -22.90
N HIS A 120 8.18 -11.97 -23.40
CA HIS A 120 8.26 -10.52 -23.61
C HIS A 120 8.36 -9.71 -22.32
N LEU A 121 7.95 -10.27 -21.17
CA LEU A 121 8.05 -9.63 -19.86
C LEU A 121 9.40 -9.85 -19.17
N ARG A 122 10.16 -10.87 -19.58
CA ARG A 122 11.42 -11.25 -18.89
C ARG A 122 12.47 -10.15 -18.93
N GLY A 123 12.72 -9.59 -20.11
CA GLY A 123 13.70 -8.51 -20.30
C GLY A 123 13.38 -7.26 -19.48
N PRO A 124 12.16 -6.68 -19.59
CA PRO A 124 11.75 -5.54 -18.78
C PRO A 124 11.84 -5.78 -17.26
N LEU A 125 11.42 -6.95 -16.77
CA LEU A 125 11.49 -7.28 -15.34
C LEU A 125 12.94 -7.42 -14.84
N ALA A 126 13.81 -8.07 -15.61
CA ALA A 126 15.22 -8.19 -15.28
C ALA A 126 15.91 -6.82 -15.25
N HIS A 127 15.59 -5.94 -16.20
CA HIS A 127 16.10 -4.57 -16.22
C HIS A 127 15.61 -3.73 -15.04
N TRP A 128 14.32 -3.86 -14.67
CA TRP A 128 13.80 -3.20 -13.46
C TRP A 128 14.53 -3.68 -12.20
N LEU A 129 14.83 -4.98 -12.11
CA LEU A 129 15.60 -5.55 -10.99
C LEU A 129 17.03 -5.00 -10.96
N GLU A 130 17.71 -4.90 -12.10
CA GLU A 130 19.05 -4.31 -12.20
C GLU A 130 19.06 -2.86 -11.65
N CYS A 131 18.02 -2.09 -11.95
CA CYS A 131 17.87 -0.72 -11.47
C CYS A 131 17.77 -0.62 -9.92
N GLN A 132 17.39 -1.70 -9.22
CA GLN A 132 17.39 -1.76 -7.76
C GLN A 132 18.79 -1.62 -7.14
N PHE A 133 19.84 -1.86 -7.92
CA PHE A 133 21.23 -1.85 -7.47
C PHE A 133 21.98 -0.59 -7.92
N LEU A 134 21.49 0.12 -8.94
CA LEU A 134 22.12 1.34 -9.48
C LEU A 134 22.26 2.45 -8.43
N ALA A 135 21.25 2.63 -7.56
CA ALA A 135 21.29 3.66 -6.51
C ALA A 135 22.31 3.37 -5.40
N ILE A 136 22.70 2.10 -5.20
CA ILE A 136 23.62 1.67 -4.15
C ILE A 136 25.08 1.69 -4.63
N ALA A 137 25.33 1.84 -5.94
CA ALA A 137 26.68 1.91 -6.52
C ALA A 137 27.53 3.09 -5.98
N ILE A 138 26.90 4.08 -5.33
CA ILE A 138 27.57 5.20 -4.67
C ILE A 138 28.14 4.78 -3.29
N GLY A 139 27.62 3.71 -2.68
CA GLY A 139 28.05 3.09 -1.43
C GLY A 139 28.28 1.58 -1.58
N ARG A 140 29.44 1.21 -2.12
CA ARG A 140 29.84 -0.10 -2.67
C ARG A 140 29.61 -1.36 -1.81
N SER A 141 29.29 -1.26 -0.51
CA SER A 141 29.05 -2.41 0.36
C SER A 141 27.58 -2.84 0.45
N GLY A 142 26.62 -1.93 0.20
CA GLY A 142 25.20 -2.22 0.43
C GLY A 142 24.55 -3.10 -0.64
N SER A 143 25.12 -3.15 -1.85
CA SER A 143 24.51 -3.84 -3.01
C SER A 143 24.61 -5.36 -2.88
N GLU A 144 25.75 -5.86 -2.42
CA GLU A 144 25.99 -7.30 -2.24
C GLU A 144 25.14 -7.88 -1.11
N GLU A 145 25.04 -7.18 0.02
CA GLU A 145 24.14 -7.57 1.12
C GLU A 145 22.69 -7.60 0.66
N LYS A 146 22.26 -6.59 -0.12
CA LYS A 146 20.92 -6.56 -0.72
C LYS A 146 20.68 -7.75 -1.64
N ALA A 147 21.62 -8.06 -2.53
CA ALA A 147 21.52 -9.21 -3.43
C ALA A 147 21.38 -10.53 -2.67
N LEU A 148 22.19 -10.74 -1.62
CA LEU A 148 22.13 -11.93 -0.77
C LEU A 148 20.80 -12.04 -0.03
N ARG A 149 20.26 -10.93 0.50
CA ARG A 149 18.94 -10.93 1.17
C ARG A 149 17.81 -11.26 0.20
N ILE A 150 17.82 -10.68 -0.99
CA ILE A 150 16.83 -10.97 -2.04
C ILE A 150 16.91 -12.44 -2.43
N ALA A 151 18.10 -12.94 -2.74
CA ALA A 151 18.30 -14.33 -3.14
C ALA A 151 17.88 -15.32 -2.04
N THR A 152 18.18 -15.01 -0.78
CA THR A 152 17.78 -15.84 0.36
C THR A 152 16.26 -15.92 0.50
N ARG A 153 15.55 -14.79 0.35
CA ARG A 153 14.09 -14.75 0.39
C ARG A 153 13.46 -15.50 -0.79
N ALA A 154 14.01 -15.31 -1.99
CA ALA A 154 13.57 -15.98 -3.21
C ALA A 154 14.08 -17.43 -3.34
N ARG A 155 14.86 -17.93 -2.36
CA ARG A 155 15.46 -19.28 -2.34
C ARG A 155 16.31 -19.58 -3.59
N VAL A 156 17.05 -18.58 -4.05
CA VAL A 156 17.95 -18.68 -5.20
C VAL A 156 19.38 -18.94 -4.69
N ASP A 157 19.99 -20.02 -5.16
CA ASP A 157 21.41 -20.28 -4.89
C ASP A 157 22.29 -19.45 -5.83
N LEU A 158 23.08 -18.55 -5.25
CA LEU A 158 24.04 -17.70 -5.99
C LEU A 158 25.45 -18.32 -6.04
N ASN A 159 25.66 -19.53 -5.51
CA ASN A 159 26.95 -20.21 -5.53
C ASN A 159 27.22 -21.02 -6.81
N GLY A 160 26.25 -21.04 -7.74
CA GLY A 160 26.37 -21.74 -9.02
C GLY A 160 27.42 -21.12 -9.94
N ASP A 161 28.29 -21.99 -10.47
CA ASP A 161 29.47 -21.78 -11.33
C ASP A 161 30.40 -20.60 -11.01
N LYS A 162 31.70 -20.87 -11.13
CA LYS A 162 32.77 -19.91 -10.84
C LYS A 162 32.72 -18.74 -11.82
N PHE A 163 31.92 -17.73 -11.52
CA PHE A 163 31.87 -16.52 -12.32
C PHE A 163 33.23 -15.82 -12.26
N HIS A 164 33.93 -15.81 -13.39
CA HIS A 164 35.14 -15.01 -13.61
C HIS A 164 34.77 -13.55 -13.90
N TYR A 165 34.07 -12.88 -12.97
CA TYR A 165 33.98 -11.42 -13.04
C TYR A 165 35.27 -10.85 -12.45
N SER A 166 36.00 -10.11 -13.28
CA SER A 166 37.24 -9.40 -12.92
C SER A 166 37.01 -8.30 -11.88
N GLU A 167 35.77 -7.93 -11.62
CA GLU A 167 35.37 -6.97 -10.59
C GLU A 167 34.77 -7.69 -9.38
N LYS A 168 35.60 -7.85 -8.34
CA LYS A 168 35.30 -8.52 -7.07
C LYS A 168 34.10 -7.93 -6.29
N TRP A 169 33.59 -6.77 -6.68
CA TRP A 169 32.72 -5.90 -5.87
C TRP A 169 31.23 -5.95 -6.24
N ALA A 170 30.84 -6.69 -7.29
CA ALA A 170 29.44 -6.85 -7.72
C ALA A 170 29.08 -8.34 -7.94
N LYS A 171 29.79 -9.26 -7.28
CA LYS A 171 29.70 -10.70 -7.53
C LYS A 171 28.27 -11.22 -7.35
N TYR A 172 27.69 -11.00 -6.17
CA TYR A 172 26.35 -11.50 -5.85
C TYR A 172 25.26 -10.71 -6.56
N THR A 173 25.48 -9.43 -6.83
CA THR A 173 24.58 -8.61 -7.64
C THR A 173 24.47 -9.17 -9.06
N ASN A 174 25.60 -9.39 -9.74
CA ASN A 174 25.64 -9.95 -11.09
C ASN A 174 25.12 -11.38 -11.12
N ALA A 175 25.45 -12.21 -10.13
CA ALA A 175 24.93 -13.57 -10.01
C ALA A 175 23.40 -13.58 -9.88
N LEU A 176 22.82 -12.66 -9.11
CA LEU A 176 21.37 -12.56 -8.96
C LEU A 176 20.69 -12.09 -10.24
N ILE A 177 21.25 -11.11 -10.96
CA ILE A 177 20.71 -10.62 -12.23
C ILE A 177 20.77 -11.73 -13.30
N ASP A 178 21.88 -12.45 -13.38
CA ASP A 178 22.04 -13.58 -14.31
C ASP A 178 21.06 -14.72 -13.97
N ALA A 179 20.94 -15.06 -12.67
CA ALA A 179 19.97 -16.04 -12.19
C ALA A 179 18.54 -15.62 -12.55
N ALA A 180 18.17 -14.35 -12.35
CA ALA A 180 16.86 -13.81 -12.70
C ALA A 180 16.57 -13.93 -14.21
N GLY A 181 17.56 -13.63 -15.07
CA GLY A 181 17.43 -13.77 -16.52
C GLY A 181 17.15 -15.22 -16.97
N LYS A 182 17.73 -16.20 -16.27
CA LYS A 182 17.61 -17.64 -16.57
C LYS A 182 16.53 -18.36 -15.76
N ALA A 183 15.93 -17.70 -14.77
CA ALA A 183 15.01 -18.29 -13.81
C ALA A 183 13.72 -18.82 -14.47
N GLN A 184 13.12 -19.84 -13.87
CA GLN A 184 11.74 -20.18 -14.20
C GLN A 184 10.83 -18.97 -13.91
N PRO A 185 9.72 -18.78 -14.65
CA PRO A 185 8.84 -17.62 -14.47
C PRO A 185 8.41 -17.35 -13.02
N THR A 186 8.09 -18.41 -12.26
CA THR A 186 7.72 -18.31 -10.85
C THR A 186 8.86 -17.79 -9.97
N VAL A 187 10.08 -18.31 -10.18
CA VAL A 187 11.27 -17.87 -9.45
C VAL A 187 11.62 -16.41 -9.77
N LEU A 188 11.43 -15.96 -11.02
CA LEU A 188 11.61 -14.55 -11.35
C LEU A 188 10.61 -13.65 -10.58
N LEU A 189 9.34 -14.06 -10.48
CA LEU A 189 8.37 -13.33 -9.67
C LEU A 189 8.75 -13.32 -8.18
N ASP A 190 9.29 -14.41 -7.64
CA ASP A 190 9.78 -14.49 -6.26
C ASP A 190 10.95 -13.51 -6.01
N ILE A 191 11.87 -13.39 -6.97
CA ILE A 191 12.96 -12.43 -6.90
C ILE A 191 12.43 -10.98 -6.91
N ILE A 192 11.47 -10.68 -7.79
CA ILE A 192 10.85 -9.36 -7.89
C ILE A 192 10.08 -9.01 -6.61
N ASP A 193 9.27 -9.94 -6.09
CA ASP A 193 8.52 -9.79 -4.85
C ASP A 193 9.47 -9.56 -3.65
N ALA A 194 10.54 -10.35 -3.54
CA ALA A 194 11.56 -10.18 -2.52
C ALA A 194 12.30 -8.83 -2.63
N ALA A 195 12.51 -8.31 -3.85
CA ALA A 195 13.11 -7.00 -4.07
C ALA A 195 12.20 -5.85 -3.62
N LEU A 196 10.89 -5.94 -3.89
CA LEU A 196 9.90 -4.99 -3.38
C LEU A 196 9.86 -5.00 -1.85
N PHE A 197 9.85 -6.18 -1.25
CA PHE A 197 9.87 -6.34 0.20
C PHE A 197 11.13 -5.72 0.82
N ASP A 198 12.31 -6.03 0.28
CA ASP A 198 13.58 -5.49 0.80
C ASP A 198 13.62 -3.97 0.75
N ARG A 199 13.09 -3.37 -0.33
CA ARG A 199 13.05 -1.91 -0.51
C ARG A 199 12.28 -1.20 0.60
N VAL A 200 11.13 -1.75 1.01
CA VAL A 200 10.28 -1.15 2.04
C VAL A 200 10.88 -1.33 3.44
N HIS A 201 11.53 -2.46 3.70
CA HIS A 201 12.04 -2.80 5.03
C HIS A 201 13.49 -2.37 5.29
N GLN A 202 14.27 -2.13 4.24
CA GLN A 202 15.64 -1.63 4.33
C GLN A 202 15.85 -0.43 3.38
N PRO A 203 15.19 0.70 3.64
CA PRO A 203 15.29 1.87 2.77
C PRO A 203 16.71 2.42 2.82
N THR A 204 17.45 2.25 1.73
CA THR A 204 18.81 2.81 1.59
C THR A 204 18.75 4.29 1.24
N HIS A 205 17.90 4.68 0.29
CA HIS A 205 17.63 6.06 -0.11
C HIS A 205 16.19 6.24 -0.59
N PRO A 206 15.54 7.40 -0.33
CA PRO A 206 14.23 7.71 -0.89
C PRO A 206 14.34 7.82 -2.41
N MET A 207 13.55 7.00 -3.12
CA MET A 207 13.44 7.08 -4.56
C MET A 207 12.32 8.02 -4.98
N THR A 208 12.53 8.76 -6.06
CA THR A 208 11.47 9.53 -6.71
C THR A 208 10.79 8.68 -7.79
N PRO A 209 9.50 8.92 -8.11
CA PRO A 209 8.77 8.19 -9.15
C PRO A 209 9.45 8.11 -10.52
N ASP A 210 10.23 9.14 -10.87
CA ASP A 210 10.97 9.23 -12.13
C ASP A 210 12.28 8.42 -12.14
N GLN A 211 12.70 7.86 -11.01
CA GLN A 211 13.93 7.06 -10.95
C GLN A 211 13.71 5.64 -11.48
N PRO A 212 14.64 5.13 -12.31
CA PRO A 212 14.64 3.73 -12.74
C PRO A 212 14.57 2.78 -11.54
N GLY A 213 13.70 1.78 -11.60
CA GLY A 213 13.48 0.83 -10.51
C GLY A 213 12.41 1.27 -9.50
N HIS A 214 11.67 2.36 -9.76
CA HIS A 214 10.52 2.70 -8.92
C HIS A 214 9.41 1.62 -9.08
N PRO A 215 8.62 1.28 -8.02
CA PRO A 215 7.55 0.31 -8.16
C PRO A 215 6.44 0.72 -9.13
N GLU A 216 6.22 2.01 -9.36
CA GLU A 216 5.23 2.45 -10.37
C GLU A 216 5.66 2.04 -11.78
N GLN A 217 6.96 2.08 -12.09
CA GLN A 217 7.49 1.56 -13.36
C GLN A 217 7.30 0.04 -13.45
N LEU A 218 7.44 -0.69 -12.34
CA LEU A 218 7.13 -2.13 -12.33
C LEU A 218 5.65 -2.38 -12.58
N ASP A 219 4.77 -1.60 -11.98
CA ASP A 219 3.32 -1.70 -12.16
C ASP A 219 2.92 -1.44 -13.63
N GLU A 220 3.55 -0.45 -14.27
CA GLU A 220 3.44 -0.17 -15.71
C GLU A 220 3.94 -1.34 -16.56
N ILE A 221 5.15 -1.86 -16.29
CA ILE A 221 5.71 -3.02 -17.00
C ILE A 221 4.76 -4.22 -16.93
N LEU A 222 4.26 -4.55 -15.73
CA LEU A 222 3.35 -5.67 -15.52
C LEU A 222 2.00 -5.45 -16.22
N ARG A 223 1.49 -4.21 -16.24
CA ARG A 223 0.26 -3.84 -16.93
C ARG A 223 0.42 -3.96 -18.45
N ASP A 224 1.44 -3.34 -19.01
CA ASP A 224 1.69 -3.30 -20.46
C ASP A 224 2.05 -4.69 -21.00
N GLY A 225 2.66 -5.54 -20.17
CA GLY A 225 2.90 -6.94 -20.48
C GLY A 225 1.70 -7.87 -20.29
N ASN A 226 0.53 -7.34 -19.95
CA ASN A 226 -0.72 -8.07 -19.71
C ASN A 226 -0.63 -9.13 -18.59
N SER A 227 0.10 -8.84 -17.50
CA SER A 227 0.28 -9.78 -16.37
C SER A 227 -0.94 -9.86 -15.46
N VAL A 228 -1.22 -11.06 -14.94
CA VAL A 228 -2.18 -11.24 -13.82
C VAL A 228 -1.71 -10.59 -12.52
N TYR A 229 -0.44 -10.19 -12.40
CA TYR A 229 0.11 -9.59 -11.18
C TYR A 229 0.23 -8.07 -11.33
N ARG A 230 0.22 -7.38 -10.19
CA ARG A 230 0.47 -5.95 -10.05
C ARG A 230 1.22 -5.67 -8.76
N VAL A 231 1.74 -4.46 -8.62
CA VAL A 231 2.36 -4.05 -7.35
C VAL A 231 1.26 -3.81 -6.32
N ARG A 232 1.40 -4.41 -5.14
CA ARG A 232 0.46 -4.23 -4.03
C ARG A 232 0.46 -2.78 -3.54
N ARG A 233 -0.72 -2.22 -3.28
CA ARG A 233 -0.87 -0.85 -2.76
C ARG A 233 -1.51 -0.85 -1.37
N PRO A 234 -1.22 0.15 -0.51
CA PRO A 234 -0.37 1.33 -0.75
C PRO A 234 1.12 1.14 -0.41
N ASP A 235 1.49 0.03 0.23
CA ASP A 235 2.83 -0.19 0.78
C ASP A 235 3.90 -0.48 -0.30
N CYS A 236 3.51 -0.98 -1.47
CA CYS A 236 4.41 -1.36 -2.55
C CYS A 236 5.48 -2.36 -2.09
N ALA A 237 5.13 -3.25 -1.15
CA ALA A 237 6.07 -4.17 -0.51
C ALA A 237 5.98 -5.61 -1.04
N GLY A 238 5.27 -5.82 -2.14
CA GLY A 238 5.14 -7.11 -2.80
C GLY A 238 4.23 -7.06 -4.03
N LEU A 239 4.04 -8.21 -4.66
CA LEU A 239 3.13 -8.44 -5.76
C LEU A 239 1.79 -9.00 -5.25
N GLU A 240 0.72 -8.56 -5.88
CA GLU A 240 -0.62 -9.12 -5.69
C GLU A 240 -1.26 -9.46 -7.03
N ARG A 241 -2.18 -10.43 -7.01
CA ARG A 241 -2.98 -10.79 -8.17
C ARG A 241 -4.01 -9.70 -8.44
N ARG A 242 -4.15 -9.34 -9.72
CA ARG A 242 -5.17 -8.41 -10.21
C ARG A 242 -6.55 -9.01 -9.97
N VAL A 243 -7.41 -8.16 -9.43
CA VAL A 243 -8.84 -8.40 -9.27
C VAL A 243 -9.54 -7.28 -10.04
N ASP A 244 -10.73 -7.57 -10.55
CA ASP A 244 -11.59 -6.55 -11.15
C ASP A 244 -11.66 -5.31 -10.23
N GLU A 245 -11.51 -4.13 -10.82
CA GLU A 245 -11.34 -2.90 -10.04
C GLU A 245 -12.62 -2.51 -9.31
N THR A 246 -13.80 -2.89 -9.81
CA THR A 246 -15.09 -2.69 -9.11
C THR A 246 -15.12 -3.52 -7.83
N VAL A 247 -14.70 -4.78 -7.91
CA VAL A 247 -14.62 -5.69 -6.77
C VAL A 247 -13.56 -5.21 -5.77
N ALA A 248 -12.38 -4.83 -6.26
CA ALA A 248 -11.31 -4.31 -5.42
C ALA A 248 -11.72 -3.00 -4.71
N SER A 249 -12.44 -2.11 -5.40
CA SER A 249 -12.93 -0.86 -4.83
C SER A 249 -13.97 -1.09 -3.74
N ALA A 250 -14.89 -2.04 -3.92
CA ALA A 250 -15.88 -2.36 -2.90
C ALA A 250 -15.23 -2.87 -1.59
N VAL A 251 -14.25 -3.77 -1.71
CA VAL A 251 -13.53 -4.28 -0.53
C VAL A 251 -12.70 -3.19 0.13
N ARG A 252 -11.99 -2.35 -0.64
CA ARG A 252 -11.23 -1.23 -0.08
C ARG A 252 -12.13 -0.21 0.63
N HIS A 253 -13.31 0.08 0.08
CA HIS A 253 -14.25 0.98 0.74
C HIS A 253 -14.70 0.43 2.10
N ALA A 254 -14.99 -0.87 2.17
CA ALA A 254 -15.26 -1.54 3.44
C ALA A 254 -14.04 -1.51 4.38
N ALA A 255 -12.82 -1.63 3.83
CA ALA A 255 -11.57 -1.59 4.56
C ALA A 255 -11.10 -0.19 5.00
N ASP A 256 -11.74 0.89 4.53
CA ASP A 256 -11.48 2.25 5.01
C ASP A 256 -12.29 2.58 6.29
N SER A 257 -13.19 1.69 6.70
CA SER A 257 -13.92 1.77 7.97
C SER A 257 -13.07 1.22 9.14
N GLY A 258 -13.43 1.55 10.40
CA GLY A 258 -12.70 1.09 11.61
C GLY A 258 -12.20 -0.38 11.61
N PRO A 259 -13.04 -1.37 11.24
CA PRO A 259 -12.71 -2.80 11.10
C PRO A 259 -11.77 -3.17 9.95
N GLY A 260 -11.34 -2.19 9.17
CA GLY A 260 -10.75 -2.40 7.88
C GLY A 260 -9.36 -3.00 7.87
N GLN A 261 -8.68 -3.03 9.01
CA GLN A 261 -7.38 -3.68 9.14
C GLN A 261 -7.46 -5.19 8.90
N HIS A 262 -8.47 -5.85 9.47
CA HIS A 262 -8.68 -7.29 9.27
C HIS A 262 -9.12 -7.61 7.83
N LEU A 263 -9.96 -6.76 7.20
CA LEU A 263 -10.29 -6.92 5.79
C LEU A 263 -9.07 -6.74 4.88
N LYS A 264 -8.21 -5.77 5.18
CA LYS A 264 -6.97 -5.55 4.43
C LYS A 264 -6.02 -6.75 4.58
N ALA A 265 -5.81 -7.23 5.81
CA ALA A 265 -4.98 -8.42 6.05
C ALA A 265 -5.54 -9.66 5.35
N SER A 266 -6.87 -9.80 5.32
CA SER A 266 -7.54 -10.87 4.60
C SER A 266 -7.30 -10.79 3.09
N TRP A 267 -7.44 -9.61 2.49
CA TRP A 267 -7.15 -9.35 1.08
C TRP A 267 -5.69 -9.66 0.74
N ASP A 268 -4.75 -9.12 1.52
CA ASP A 268 -3.31 -9.29 1.31
C ASP A 268 -2.94 -10.77 1.34
N ALA A 269 -3.51 -11.56 2.26
CA ALA A 269 -3.28 -12.99 2.33
C ALA A 269 -3.97 -13.78 1.19
N ALA A 270 -5.13 -13.33 0.70
CA ALA A 270 -5.89 -14.02 -0.33
C ALA A 270 -5.35 -13.83 -1.76
N TYR A 271 -4.75 -12.66 -2.02
CA TYR A 271 -4.28 -12.26 -3.35
C TYR A 271 -2.77 -12.01 -3.45
N ALA A 272 -1.98 -12.29 -2.40
CA ALA A 272 -0.52 -12.31 -2.52
C ALA A 272 -0.03 -13.25 -3.64
N LEU A 273 1.20 -13.04 -4.11
CA LEU A 273 1.89 -13.95 -5.04
C LEU A 273 1.82 -15.42 -4.54
N HIS A 274 1.99 -15.61 -3.23
CA HIS A 274 1.79 -16.88 -2.53
C HIS A 274 0.62 -16.75 -1.54
N PRO A 275 -0.61 -17.08 -1.95
CA PRO A 275 -1.78 -16.94 -1.08
C PRO A 275 -1.69 -17.80 0.17
N ASN A 276 -2.11 -17.24 1.30
CA ASN A 276 -2.32 -17.99 2.54
C ASN A 276 -3.81 -18.02 2.86
N ALA A 277 -4.48 -19.07 2.39
CA ALA A 277 -5.93 -19.22 2.48
C ALA A 277 -6.44 -19.28 3.94
N SER A 278 -5.69 -19.93 4.83
CA SER A 278 -6.02 -20.02 6.26
C SER A 278 -6.01 -18.65 6.93
N VAL A 279 -4.91 -17.89 6.76
CA VAL A 279 -4.80 -16.52 7.29
C VAL A 279 -5.87 -15.61 6.68
N ALA A 280 -6.07 -15.68 5.36
CA ALA A 280 -7.09 -14.89 4.69
C ALA A 280 -8.49 -15.12 5.27
N TYR A 281 -8.88 -16.38 5.47
CA TYR A 281 -10.17 -16.72 6.06
C TYR A 281 -10.27 -16.27 7.52
N ALA A 282 -9.23 -16.52 8.33
CA ALA A 282 -9.22 -16.14 9.73
C ALA A 282 -9.38 -14.62 9.92
N GLU A 283 -8.68 -13.82 9.11
CA GLU A 283 -8.80 -12.36 9.13
C GLU A 283 -10.18 -11.89 8.63
N ALA A 284 -10.78 -12.57 7.64
CA ALA A 284 -12.16 -12.28 7.20
C ALA A 284 -13.19 -12.46 8.35
N VAL A 285 -13.04 -13.52 9.16
CA VAL A 285 -13.92 -13.74 10.32
C VAL A 285 -13.73 -12.64 11.36
N LYS A 286 -12.49 -12.26 11.68
CA LYS A 286 -12.19 -11.20 12.65
C LYS A 286 -12.77 -9.86 12.23
N ALA A 287 -12.71 -9.52 10.94
CA ALA A 287 -13.32 -8.30 10.42
C ALA A 287 -14.83 -8.23 10.70
N VAL A 288 -15.54 -9.35 10.53
CA VAL A 288 -16.97 -9.43 10.83
C VAL A 288 -17.25 -9.38 12.33
N GLU A 289 -16.42 -10.04 13.15
CA GLU A 289 -16.53 -9.97 14.60
C GLU A 289 -16.37 -8.54 15.11
N GLU A 290 -15.42 -7.78 14.56
CA GLU A 290 -15.14 -6.41 14.96
C GLU A 290 -16.32 -5.45 14.72
N VAL A 291 -17.17 -5.69 13.71
CA VAL A 291 -18.41 -4.91 13.51
C VAL A 291 -19.61 -5.46 14.28
N LEU A 292 -19.81 -6.77 14.28
CA LEU A 292 -21.05 -7.37 14.77
C LEU A 292 -21.05 -7.54 16.29
N VAL A 293 -19.91 -7.87 16.91
CA VAL A 293 -19.82 -8.06 18.36
C VAL A 293 -20.22 -6.80 19.12
N PRO A 294 -19.61 -5.61 18.89
CA PRO A 294 -19.99 -4.42 19.64
C PRO A 294 -21.45 -3.99 19.40
N LEU A 295 -22.01 -4.32 18.23
CA LEU A 295 -23.38 -3.98 17.87
C LEU A 295 -24.42 -4.92 18.51
N VAL A 296 -24.19 -6.23 18.49
CA VAL A 296 -25.17 -7.25 18.90
C VAL A 296 -24.96 -7.71 20.34
N LEU A 297 -23.72 -7.68 20.82
CA LEU A 297 -23.29 -8.14 22.15
C LEU A 297 -22.47 -7.03 22.85
N PRO A 298 -23.06 -5.85 23.10
CA PRO A 298 -22.34 -4.72 23.68
C PRO A 298 -21.77 -5.08 25.06
N GLY A 299 -20.47 -4.85 25.26
CA GLY A 299 -19.75 -5.11 26.51
C GLY A 299 -19.12 -6.50 26.64
N GLU A 300 -19.33 -7.40 25.68
CA GLU A 300 -18.70 -8.73 25.67
C GLU A 300 -17.42 -8.75 24.83
N ASN A 301 -16.32 -8.25 25.38
CA ASN A 301 -15.03 -8.08 24.67
C ASN A 301 -14.36 -9.39 24.19
N LYS A 302 -14.91 -10.56 24.56
CA LYS A 302 -14.44 -11.89 24.13
C LYS A 302 -15.50 -12.67 23.33
N ALA A 303 -16.60 -12.02 22.97
CA ALA A 303 -17.62 -12.65 22.14
C ALA A 303 -17.06 -12.93 20.74
N THR A 304 -17.59 -13.98 20.13
CA THR A 304 -17.22 -14.44 18.79
C THR A 304 -18.42 -14.39 17.87
N LEU A 305 -18.21 -14.66 16.59
CA LEU A 305 -19.26 -14.79 15.60
C LEU A 305 -20.30 -15.86 15.99
N GLY A 306 -19.86 -16.91 16.70
CA GLY A 306 -20.76 -17.92 17.28
C GLY A 306 -21.68 -17.35 18.34
N GLY A 307 -21.20 -16.40 19.15
CA GLY A 307 -22.00 -15.66 20.13
C GLY A 307 -23.06 -14.79 19.47
N VAL A 308 -22.68 -14.04 18.42
CA VAL A 308 -23.60 -13.22 17.62
C VAL A 308 -24.73 -14.08 17.03
N LEU A 309 -24.39 -15.20 16.39
CA LEU A 309 -25.37 -16.16 15.87
C LEU A 309 -26.26 -16.72 16.98
N GLY A 310 -25.70 -17.01 18.16
CA GLY A 310 -26.45 -17.43 19.34
C GLY A 310 -27.48 -16.39 19.80
N LYS A 311 -27.09 -15.11 19.82
CA LYS A 311 -27.98 -13.99 20.20
C LYS A 311 -29.11 -13.82 19.19
N TRP A 312 -28.79 -13.80 17.90
CA TRP A 312 -29.81 -13.63 16.85
C TRP A 312 -30.85 -14.75 16.81
N LYS A 313 -30.56 -15.97 17.28
CA LYS A 313 -31.59 -17.02 17.42
C LYS A 313 -32.81 -16.58 18.22
N THR A 314 -32.64 -15.69 19.19
CA THR A 314 -33.73 -15.21 20.06
C THR A 314 -34.13 -13.77 19.81
N THR A 315 -33.29 -13.00 19.09
CA THR A 315 -33.51 -11.56 18.88
C THR A 315 -33.62 -11.15 17.41
N ALA A 316 -33.59 -12.06 16.44
CA ALA A 316 -33.60 -11.72 15.01
C ALA A 316 -34.76 -10.79 14.62
N ASN A 317 -35.94 -10.95 15.22
CA ASN A 317 -37.12 -10.10 15.00
C ASN A 317 -36.98 -8.65 15.49
N GLN A 318 -35.92 -8.34 16.23
CA GLN A 318 -35.55 -7.00 16.70
C GLN A 318 -34.62 -6.28 15.72
N TRP A 319 -34.24 -6.93 14.63
CA TRP A 319 -33.34 -6.39 13.62
C TRP A 319 -34.00 -6.41 12.24
N GLU A 320 -33.56 -5.53 11.37
CA GLU A 320 -34.02 -5.44 9.99
C GLU A 320 -32.88 -4.98 9.08
N LEU A 321 -33.01 -5.31 7.79
CA LEU A 321 -32.15 -4.79 6.74
C LEU A 321 -32.79 -3.56 6.11
N ALA A 322 -31.97 -2.65 5.60
CA ALA A 322 -32.43 -1.42 4.94
C ALA A 322 -33.07 -1.67 3.57
N ILE A 323 -32.79 -2.82 2.94
CA ILE A 323 -33.47 -3.24 1.71
C ILE A 323 -34.89 -3.68 2.04
N ALA A 324 -35.82 -3.40 1.13
CA ALA A 324 -37.21 -3.80 1.29
C ALA A 324 -37.45 -5.25 0.87
N ASP A 325 -38.43 -5.90 1.49
CA ASP A 325 -39.00 -7.17 1.05
C ASP A 325 -39.98 -6.97 -0.12
N GLY A 326 -40.62 -8.06 -0.55
CA GLY A 326 -41.60 -8.03 -1.65
C GLY A 326 -42.83 -7.16 -1.37
N ASP A 327 -43.10 -6.83 -0.10
CA ASP A 327 -44.22 -6.02 0.35
C ASP A 327 -43.79 -4.57 0.68
N ALA A 328 -42.59 -4.17 0.24
CA ALA A 328 -41.98 -2.85 0.48
C ALA A 328 -41.70 -2.52 1.97
N ASN A 329 -41.70 -3.52 2.86
CA ASN A 329 -41.29 -3.37 4.27
C ASN A 329 -39.79 -3.63 4.43
N PRO A 330 -39.11 -3.12 5.48
CA PRO A 330 -37.73 -3.52 5.77
C PRO A 330 -37.58 -5.04 5.89
N ALA A 331 -36.64 -5.62 5.13
CA ALA A 331 -36.46 -7.07 5.07
C ALA A 331 -35.91 -7.66 6.38
N SER A 332 -36.17 -8.95 6.60
CA SER A 332 -35.59 -9.69 7.74
C SER A 332 -34.07 -9.81 7.60
N ILE A 333 -33.39 -10.09 8.72
CA ILE A 333 -31.94 -10.32 8.73
C ILE A 333 -31.53 -11.74 8.29
N ASP A 334 -32.45 -12.58 7.84
CA ASP A 334 -32.16 -13.99 7.51
C ASP A 334 -31.03 -14.18 6.48
N PRO A 335 -30.90 -13.35 5.42
CA PRO A 335 -29.76 -13.42 4.50
C PRO A 335 -28.43 -13.14 5.22
N LEU A 336 -28.41 -12.14 6.11
CA LEU A 336 -27.23 -11.77 6.88
C LEU A 336 -26.85 -12.88 7.88
N VAL A 337 -27.82 -13.46 8.57
CA VAL A 337 -27.62 -14.61 9.47
C VAL A 337 -27.05 -15.79 8.69
N SER A 338 -27.52 -16.04 7.47
CA SER A 338 -27.05 -17.14 6.62
C SER A 338 -25.61 -16.94 6.16
N LEU A 339 -25.24 -15.74 5.70
CA LEU A 339 -23.85 -15.40 5.36
C LEU A 339 -22.92 -15.51 6.57
N THR A 340 -23.36 -14.99 7.72
CA THR A 340 -22.61 -15.04 8.99
C THR A 340 -22.39 -16.50 9.43
N ARG A 341 -23.40 -17.35 9.30
CA ARG A 341 -23.32 -18.78 9.61
C ARG A 341 -22.39 -19.52 8.66
N LEU A 342 -22.44 -19.19 7.36
CA LEU A 342 -21.54 -19.76 6.36
C LEU A 342 -20.08 -19.46 6.71
N LEU A 343 -19.75 -18.21 7.05
CA LEU A 343 -18.40 -17.83 7.50
C LEU A 343 -17.98 -18.60 8.75
N TRP A 344 -18.86 -18.68 9.75
CA TRP A 344 -18.54 -19.37 11.00
C TRP A 344 -18.32 -20.88 10.80
N GLN A 345 -19.12 -21.56 9.97
CA GLN A 345 -18.99 -23.01 9.76
C GLN A 345 -17.91 -23.39 8.74
N GLY A 346 -17.57 -22.50 7.81
CA GLY A 346 -16.63 -22.79 6.72
C GLY A 346 -15.14 -22.72 7.10
N HIS A 347 -14.79 -22.07 8.20
CA HIS A 347 -13.41 -21.97 8.71
C HIS A 347 -13.03 -23.28 9.44
N ARG A 348 -12.81 -24.36 8.69
CA ARG A 348 -12.72 -25.73 9.22
C ARG A 348 -11.34 -26.10 9.77
N ASP A 349 -10.29 -25.44 9.31
CA ASP A 349 -8.91 -25.60 9.76
C ASP A 349 -8.68 -25.14 11.22
N ARG A 350 -9.55 -24.28 11.77
CA ARG A 350 -9.56 -23.89 13.19
C ARG A 350 -9.76 -25.05 14.17
N HIS A 351 -10.21 -26.21 13.68
CA HIS A 351 -10.51 -27.40 14.47
C HIS A 351 -9.44 -28.49 14.30
N ALA A 352 -8.17 -28.10 14.32
CA ALA A 352 -7.04 -29.04 14.28
C ALA A 352 -7.25 -30.19 15.29
N GLY A 353 -7.14 -31.43 14.82
CA GLY A 353 -7.37 -32.64 15.63
C GLY A 353 -8.80 -33.20 15.57
N THR A 354 -9.72 -32.60 14.82
CA THR A 354 -11.04 -33.18 14.53
C THR A 354 -11.07 -33.85 13.15
N PRO A 355 -11.93 -34.88 12.94
CA PRO A 355 -12.10 -35.52 11.62
C PRO A 355 -12.58 -34.56 10.52
N THR A 356 -13.07 -33.38 10.90
CA THR A 356 -13.60 -32.34 10.01
C THR A 356 -12.61 -31.23 9.69
N ALA A 357 -11.39 -31.29 10.23
CA ALA A 357 -10.32 -30.35 9.91
C ALA A 357 -9.91 -30.55 8.45
N VAL A 358 -10.26 -29.60 7.61
CA VAL A 358 -9.91 -29.57 6.19
C VAL A 358 -9.28 -28.23 5.90
N ASP A 359 -8.17 -28.24 5.16
CA ASP A 359 -7.48 -27.03 4.73
C ASP A 359 -8.44 -26.13 3.96
N VAL A 360 -8.40 -24.84 4.27
CA VAL A 360 -9.19 -23.84 3.55
C VAL A 360 -8.60 -23.69 2.15
N THR A 361 -9.43 -23.85 1.11
CA THR A 361 -8.98 -23.64 -0.27
C THR A 361 -8.84 -22.13 -0.57
N PRO A 362 -7.98 -21.73 -1.52
CA PRO A 362 -7.88 -20.34 -1.94
C PRO A 362 -9.23 -19.74 -2.39
N GLU A 363 -10.07 -20.54 -3.05
CA GLU A 363 -11.40 -20.13 -3.49
C GLU A 363 -12.32 -19.86 -2.29
N ALA A 364 -12.30 -20.75 -1.29
CA ALA A 364 -13.09 -20.58 -0.07
C ALA A 364 -12.64 -19.34 0.72
N ALA A 365 -11.33 -19.10 0.81
CA ALA A 365 -10.79 -17.91 1.45
C ALA A 365 -11.21 -16.61 0.75
N ARG A 366 -11.13 -16.56 -0.58
CA ARG A 366 -11.60 -15.40 -1.37
C ARG A 366 -13.11 -15.18 -1.21
N MET A 367 -13.91 -16.26 -1.24
CA MET A 367 -15.35 -16.18 -0.98
C MET A 367 -15.65 -15.63 0.41
N ALA A 368 -14.94 -16.13 1.44
CA ALA A 368 -15.11 -15.66 2.81
C ALA A 368 -14.76 -14.18 2.97
N MET A 369 -13.67 -13.73 2.34
CA MET A 369 -13.29 -12.31 2.32
C MET A 369 -14.35 -11.44 1.64
N HIS A 370 -14.90 -11.84 0.48
CA HIS A 370 -15.97 -11.08 -0.19
C HIS A 370 -17.26 -11.03 0.63
N ALA A 371 -17.63 -12.13 1.27
CA ALA A 371 -18.76 -12.18 2.19
C ALA A 371 -18.53 -11.27 3.42
N ALA A 372 -17.32 -11.30 4.00
CA ALA A 372 -16.95 -10.43 5.10
C ALA A 372 -17.01 -8.95 4.71
N ALA A 373 -16.46 -8.56 3.56
CA ALA A 373 -16.54 -7.19 3.05
C ALA A 373 -17.99 -6.72 2.91
N THR A 374 -18.87 -7.58 2.37
CA THR A 374 -20.31 -7.28 2.25
C THR A 374 -20.95 -7.06 3.62
N ILE A 375 -20.70 -7.95 4.59
CA ILE A 375 -21.26 -7.82 5.95
C ILE A 375 -20.75 -6.57 6.65
N VAL A 376 -19.46 -6.29 6.58
CA VAL A 376 -18.83 -5.10 7.17
C VAL A 376 -19.44 -3.85 6.56
N GLN A 377 -19.54 -3.78 5.23
CA GLN A 377 -20.13 -2.64 4.54
C GLN A 377 -21.58 -2.41 4.96
N TRP A 378 -22.42 -3.46 4.92
CA TRP A 378 -23.82 -3.35 5.35
C TRP A 378 -23.97 -2.92 6.80
N THR A 379 -23.04 -3.31 7.67
CA THR A 379 -23.09 -2.96 9.09
C THR A 379 -22.66 -1.50 9.31
N VAL A 380 -21.55 -1.08 8.71
CA VAL A 380 -20.97 0.26 8.88
C VAL A 380 -21.83 1.34 8.22
N GLU A 381 -22.41 1.08 7.05
CA GLU A 381 -23.26 2.03 6.34
C GLU A 381 -24.70 2.10 6.89
N GLY A 382 -25.00 1.33 7.95
CA GLY A 382 -26.34 1.29 8.55
C GLY A 382 -27.38 0.56 7.70
N GLY A 383 -26.93 -0.38 6.87
CA GLY A 383 -27.77 -1.37 6.18
C GLY A 383 -28.38 -2.39 7.14
N LEU A 384 -27.71 -2.72 8.25
CA LEU A 384 -28.28 -3.47 9.38
C LEU A 384 -28.78 -2.48 10.45
N ARG A 385 -30.02 -2.64 10.91
CA ARG A 385 -30.64 -1.75 11.89
C ARG A 385 -31.37 -2.53 12.99
N GLN A 386 -31.35 -1.99 14.20
CA GLN A 386 -32.27 -2.45 15.23
C GLN A 386 -33.64 -1.81 15.00
N ARG A 387 -34.69 -2.64 14.96
CA ARG A 387 -36.06 -2.17 14.87
C ARG A 387 -36.35 -1.21 16.02
N ARG A 388 -36.75 0.01 15.69
CA ARG A 388 -37.28 0.93 16.70
C ARG A 388 -38.59 0.35 17.21
N VAL A 389 -38.62 -0.02 18.49
CA VAL A 389 -39.88 -0.21 19.19
C VAL A 389 -40.52 1.18 19.29
N VAL A 390 -41.50 1.47 18.43
CA VAL A 390 -42.37 2.62 18.64
C VAL A 390 -43.20 2.29 19.89
N PRO A 391 -43.06 3.03 21.00
CA PRO A 391 -43.91 2.79 22.16
C PRO A 391 -45.36 3.00 21.73
N PRO A 392 -46.31 2.16 22.19
CA PRO A 392 -47.71 2.43 21.92
C PRO A 392 -48.05 3.86 22.37
N PRO A 393 -48.87 4.62 21.61
CA PRO A 393 -49.28 5.95 22.02
C PRO A 393 -49.86 5.85 23.43
N ARG A 394 -49.38 6.69 24.34
CA ARG A 394 -49.88 6.74 25.73
C ARG A 394 -51.39 6.93 25.66
N SER A 395 -52.14 5.85 25.88
CA SER A 395 -53.57 5.93 26.08
C SER A 395 -53.77 6.86 27.27
N SER A 396 -54.55 7.91 27.03
CA SER A 396 -54.92 8.93 28.00
C SER A 396 -55.29 8.26 29.32
N GLN A 397 -54.38 8.29 30.29
CA GLN A 397 -54.74 7.97 31.67
C GLN A 397 -55.86 8.93 32.03
N GLN A 398 -57.05 8.36 32.20
CA GLN A 398 -58.16 9.03 32.84
C GLN A 398 -57.62 9.65 34.12
N VAL A 399 -57.61 10.98 34.15
CA VAL A 399 -57.43 11.78 35.34
C VAL A 399 -58.60 11.44 36.25
N GLN A 400 -58.42 10.43 37.10
CA GLN A 400 -59.34 10.13 38.17
C GLN A 400 -59.14 11.23 39.22
N VAL A 401 -59.94 12.29 39.09
CA VAL A 401 -60.02 13.38 40.07
C VAL A 401 -60.48 12.78 41.39
N ARG A 402 -59.54 12.52 42.30
CA ARG A 402 -59.83 12.22 43.71
C ARG A 402 -60.39 13.49 44.36
N GLY A 403 -61.71 13.60 44.41
CA GLY A 403 -62.43 14.57 45.23
C GLY A 403 -62.12 14.34 46.71
N ARG A 404 -61.33 15.23 47.30
CA ARG A 404 -61.03 15.25 48.74
C ARG A 404 -62.07 16.16 49.42
N GLY A 405 -63.21 15.60 49.80
CA GLY A 405 -64.23 16.28 50.59
C GLY A 405 -63.83 16.37 52.06
N GLY A 406 -63.44 17.57 52.52
CA GLY A 406 -63.27 17.92 53.93
C GLY A 406 -64.59 18.37 54.58
N PRO A 407 -64.67 18.40 55.93
CA PRO A 407 -65.92 18.34 56.68
C PRO A 407 -66.65 19.69 56.81
N ARG A 408 -67.98 19.65 56.71
CA ARG A 408 -68.88 20.76 57.05
C ARG A 408 -68.93 20.96 58.57
N ARG A 409 -68.63 22.19 59.00
CA ARG A 409 -68.99 22.70 60.33
C ARG A 409 -70.50 22.85 60.43
N SER A 410 -71.04 22.45 61.58
CA SER A 410 -72.40 22.69 62.04
C SER A 410 -72.61 24.18 62.35
N LEU A 411 -73.77 24.70 61.93
CA LEU A 411 -74.47 25.80 62.58
C LEU A 411 -75.90 25.31 62.81
N SER A 412 -76.40 25.63 64.01
CA SER A 412 -77.71 25.35 64.63
C SER A 412 -78.07 23.89 64.87
#